data_AF-A0A7W0GY04-F1
#
_entry.id   AF-A0A7W0GY04-F1
#
_cell.length_a   1.000
_cell.length_b   1.000
_cell.length_c   1.000
_cell.angle_alpha   90.00
_cell.angle_beta   90.00
_cell.angle_gamma   90.00
#
_symmetry.space_group_name_H-M   'P 1'
#
loop_
_entity.id
_entity.type
_entity.pdbx_description
1 polymer ?
#
loop_
_entity_poly.entity_id
_entity_poly.type
_entity_poly.pdbx_seq_one_letter_code
_entity_poly.pdbx_strand_id
1 'polypeptide(L)'
;MDRSDADTTAGTAAAAAGDTTGDALNWGPAPAAFRAGARAAVLEGDPAKPGPFTIRLDLPDGYEVRPHHHPMSERVRVLEGTALLGRGKRWDDNELKP
;
A
#
# COMPACT_ATOMS: atom_id res chain seq x y z
N MET A 1 11.98 33.89 12.07
CA MET A 1 10.90 33.15 12.74
C MET A 1 9.67 34.03 12.58
N ASP A 2 8.59 33.66 11.93
CA ASP A 2 7.93 32.36 11.95
C ASP A 2 7.07 32.19 10.68
N ARG A 3 6.87 30.94 10.27
CA ARG A 3 6.36 30.54 8.96
C ARG A 3 4.85 30.74 8.84
N SER A 4 4.45 31.16 7.65
CA SER A 4 3.10 31.06 7.12
C SER A 4 2.51 29.67 7.38
N ASP A 5 1.37 29.64 8.07
CA ASP A 5 0.53 28.46 8.24
C ASP A 5 -0.06 28.04 6.89
N ALA A 6 0.58 27.05 6.27
CA ALA A 6 -0.03 26.25 5.23
C ALA A 6 -0.83 25.13 5.93
N ASP A 7 -2.10 25.41 6.19
CA ASP A 7 -3.10 24.39 6.51
C ASP A 7 -3.20 23.42 5.33
N THR A 8 -2.43 22.33 5.39
CA THR A 8 -2.61 21.17 4.52
C THR A 8 -3.60 20.25 5.20
N THR A 9 -4.88 20.53 5.02
CA THR A 9 -5.94 19.55 5.29
C THR A 9 -5.76 18.41 4.28
N ALA A 10 -5.09 17.34 4.72
CA ALA A 10 -5.10 16.06 4.02
C ALA A 10 -6.53 15.51 4.10
N GLY A 11 -7.28 15.67 3.01
CA GLY A 11 -8.65 15.18 2.91
C GLY A 11 -8.72 13.67 3.08
N THR A 12 -9.45 13.23 4.10
CA THR A 12 -9.84 11.84 4.31
C THR A 12 -10.83 11.42 3.23
N ALA A 13 -10.35 10.71 2.21
CA ALA A 13 -11.23 9.95 1.32
C ALA A 13 -11.59 8.63 2.00
N ALA A 14 -12.73 8.61 2.72
CA ALA A 14 -13.41 7.36 3.04
C ALA A 14 -14.08 6.85 1.76
N ALA A 15 -13.47 5.86 1.09
CA ALA A 15 -14.09 5.21 -0.06
C ALA A 15 -15.05 4.12 0.44
N ALA A 16 -16.32 4.20 0.00
CA ALA A 16 -17.33 3.18 0.22
C ALA A 16 -16.91 1.83 -0.37
N ALA A 17 -17.34 0.73 0.26
CA ALA A 17 -17.09 -0.64 -0.18
C ALA A 17 -17.61 -0.84 -1.62
N GLY A 18 -16.69 -0.81 -2.58
CA GLY A 18 -16.94 -0.97 -4.01
C GLY A 18 -16.66 -2.39 -4.48
N ASP A 19 -17.32 -2.76 -5.57
CA ASP A 19 -17.13 -4.01 -6.31
C ASP A 19 -15.63 -4.36 -6.46
N THR A 20 -15.25 -5.56 -6.02
CA THR A 20 -13.85 -6.03 -6.02
C THR A 20 -13.41 -6.56 -7.39
N THR A 21 -14.29 -6.49 -8.39
CA THR A 21 -14.05 -6.89 -9.77
C THR A 21 -13.65 -5.66 -10.60
N GLY A 22 -12.35 -5.50 -10.87
CA GLY A 22 -11.73 -4.73 -11.98
C GLY A 22 -12.12 -3.26 -12.21
N ASP A 23 -13.39 -2.97 -12.47
CA ASP A 23 -13.78 -1.87 -13.36
C ASP A 23 -14.20 -0.59 -12.63
N ALA A 24 -14.28 -0.58 -11.30
CA ALA A 24 -14.65 0.61 -10.53
C ALA A 24 -13.86 0.78 -9.22
N LEU A 25 -12.55 0.47 -9.23
CA LEU A 25 -11.70 0.76 -8.08
C LEU A 25 -11.31 2.25 -8.05
N ASN A 26 -11.48 2.87 -6.88
CA ASN A 26 -11.02 4.23 -6.61
C ASN A 26 -9.51 4.24 -6.40
N TRP A 27 -8.77 4.23 -7.51
CA TRP A 27 -7.31 4.27 -7.49
C TRP A 27 -6.77 5.66 -7.14
N GLY A 28 -5.82 5.71 -6.21
CA GLY A 28 -5.03 6.89 -5.89
C GLY A 28 -3.57 6.53 -5.65
N PRO A 29 -2.75 7.52 -5.25
CA PRO A 29 -1.41 7.24 -4.73
C PRO A 29 -1.48 6.23 -3.57
N ALA A 30 -0.55 5.29 -3.52
CA ALA A 30 -0.42 4.41 -2.37
C ALA A 30 -0.12 5.21 -1.09
N PRO A 31 -0.45 4.68 0.11
CA PRO A 31 -0.11 5.31 1.39
C PRO A 31 1.38 5.67 1.48
N ALA A 32 1.72 6.71 2.25
CA ALA A 32 3.09 7.23 2.35
C ALA A 32 4.15 6.22 2.84
N ALA A 33 3.73 5.07 3.35
CA ALA A 33 4.62 3.95 3.66
C ALA A 33 5.23 3.29 2.41
N PHE A 34 4.60 3.47 1.25
CA PHE A 34 5.10 3.03 -0.05
C PHE A 34 5.93 4.15 -0.70
N ARG A 35 6.98 3.76 -1.43
CA ARG A 35 7.73 4.66 -2.31
C ARG A 35 6.82 5.20 -3.42
N ALA A 36 7.21 6.34 -3.98
CA ALA A 36 6.50 6.94 -5.10
C ALA A 36 6.40 5.97 -6.30
N GLY A 37 5.29 6.07 -7.04
CA GLY A 37 5.00 5.24 -8.21
C GLY A 37 4.01 4.11 -7.95
N ALA A 38 3.84 3.67 -6.70
CA ALA A 38 2.79 2.74 -6.32
C ALA A 38 1.42 3.42 -6.29
N ARG A 39 0.39 2.71 -6.76
CA ARG A 39 -1.02 3.10 -6.64
C ARG A 39 -1.75 2.12 -5.74
N ALA A 40 -2.77 2.61 -5.03
CA ALA A 40 -3.61 1.78 -4.20
C ALA A 40 -5.09 2.13 -4.36
N ALA A 41 -5.94 1.15 -4.11
CA ALA A 41 -7.37 1.36 -3.90
C ALA A 41 -7.79 0.63 -2.62
N VAL A 42 -8.47 1.31 -1.70
CA VAL A 42 -9.02 0.68 -0.49
C VAL A 42 -10.29 -0.07 -0.88
N LEU A 43 -10.36 -1.35 -0.52
CA LEU A 43 -11.53 -2.21 -0.75
C LEU A 43 -12.41 -2.30 0.50
N GLU A 44 -11.78 -2.38 1.67
CA GLU A 44 -12.45 -2.49 2.96
C GLU A 44 -11.59 -1.90 4.07
N GLY A 45 -12.22 -1.30 5.08
CA GLY A 45 -11.55 -0.77 6.28
C GLY A 45 -10.81 0.55 6.04
N ASP A 46 -9.87 0.85 6.92
CA ASP A 46 -9.06 2.07 6.87
C ASP A 46 -7.60 1.76 7.25
N PRO A 47 -6.65 1.79 6.30
CA PRO A 47 -5.25 1.45 6.55
C PRO A 47 -4.54 2.45 7.48
N ALA A 48 -5.14 3.62 7.78
CA ALA A 48 -4.58 4.59 8.72
C ALA A 48 -5.06 4.38 10.17
N LYS A 49 -5.94 3.39 10.42
CA LYS A 49 -6.49 3.11 11.74
C LYS A 49 -6.13 1.69 12.22
N PRO A 50 -6.12 1.43 13.54
CA PRO A 50 -6.05 0.07 14.04
C PRO A 50 -7.26 -0.76 13.58
N GLY A 51 -7.00 -1.96 13.07
CA GLY A 51 -8.04 -2.90 12.63
C GLY A 51 -7.74 -3.55 11.27
N PRO A 52 -8.52 -4.57 10.88
CA PRO A 52 -8.37 -5.21 9.59
C PRO A 52 -8.74 -4.25 8.46
N PHE A 53 -8.01 -4.35 7.35
CA PHE A 53 -8.30 -3.63 6.11
C PHE A 53 -7.87 -4.49 4.91
N THR A 54 -8.46 -4.20 3.76
CA THR A 54 -8.06 -4.79 2.48
C THR A 54 -7.78 -3.66 1.50
N ILE A 55 -6.58 -3.66 0.91
CA ILE A 55 -6.22 -2.77 -0.19
C ILE A 55 -5.85 -3.56 -1.44
N ARG A 56 -6.05 -2.91 -2.57
CA ARG A 56 -5.48 -3.27 -3.85
C ARG A 56 -4.18 -2.49 -4.05
N LEU A 57 -3.12 -3.15 -4.49
CA LEU A 57 -1.87 -2.51 -4.88
C LEU A 57 -1.63 -2.71 -6.38
N ASP A 58 -1.18 -1.64 -7.02
CA ASP A 58 -0.66 -1.61 -8.38
C ASP A 58 0.77 -1.05 -8.28
N LEU A 59 1.73 -1.93 -8.52
CA LEU A 59 3.16 -1.68 -8.34
C LEU A 59 3.82 -1.75 -9.72
N PRO A 60 4.61 -0.74 -10.12
CA PRO A 60 5.31 -0.80 -11.40
C PRO A 60 6.35 -1.92 -11.40
N ASP A 61 6.77 -2.35 -12.59
CA ASP A 61 7.80 -3.37 -12.73
C ASP A 61 9.12 -2.95 -12.02
N GLY A 62 9.77 -3.91 -11.39
CA GLY A 62 10.97 -3.66 -10.56
C GLY A 62 10.74 -2.88 -9.26
N TYR A 63 9.48 -2.67 -8.85
CA TYR A 63 9.20 -1.95 -7.61
C TYR A 63 9.56 -2.76 -6.36
N GLU A 64 10.27 -2.14 -5.44
CA GLU A 64 10.69 -2.75 -4.17
C GLU A 64 9.86 -2.25 -2.99
N VAL A 65 9.18 -3.16 -2.30
CA VAL A 65 8.68 -2.92 -0.94
C VAL A 65 9.82 -3.24 0.03
N ARG A 66 10.41 -2.21 0.63
CA ARG A 66 11.57 -2.36 1.53
C ARG A 66 11.19 -3.14 2.80
N PRO A 67 12.17 -3.77 3.48
CA PRO A 67 11.90 -4.57 4.67
C PRO A 67 11.16 -3.75 5.75
N HIS A 68 10.08 -4.29 6.29
CA HIS A 68 9.23 -3.63 7.28
C HIS A 68 8.64 -4.66 8.27
N HIS A 69 7.94 -4.18 9.30
CA HIS A 69 7.33 -5.02 10.34
C HIS A 69 5.81 -4.87 10.30
N HIS A 70 5.10 -5.98 10.47
CA HIS A 70 3.65 -5.97 10.55
C HIS A 70 3.19 -6.03 12.02
N PRO A 71 2.30 -5.13 12.45
CA PRO A 71 1.67 -5.23 13.77
C PRO A 71 0.55 -6.30 13.81
N MET A 72 0.12 -6.79 12.64
CA MET A 72 -0.92 -7.79 12.44
C MET A 72 -0.52 -8.74 11.32
N SER A 73 -1.16 -9.90 11.20
CA SER A 73 -0.92 -10.81 10.07
C SER A 73 -1.33 -10.18 8.74
N GLU A 74 -0.45 -10.23 7.74
CA GLU A 74 -0.76 -9.83 6.36
C GLU A 74 -1.06 -11.07 5.50
N ARG A 75 -2.05 -10.95 4.61
CA ARG A 75 -2.32 -11.94 3.57
C ARG A 75 -2.25 -11.29 2.21
N VAL A 76 -1.26 -11.71 1.40
CA VAL A 76 -1.05 -11.21 0.04
C VAL A 76 -1.57 -12.22 -0.97
N ARG A 77 -2.21 -11.73 -2.02
CA ARG A 77 -2.57 -12.51 -3.21
C ARG A 77 -2.13 -11.76 -4.45
N VAL A 78 -1.29 -12.39 -5.26
CA VAL A 78 -0.93 -11.87 -6.59
C VAL A 78 -2.08 -12.15 -7.54
N LEU A 79 -2.61 -11.10 -8.18
CA LEU A 79 -3.61 -11.28 -9.25
C LEU A 79 -2.99 -11.18 -10.63
N GLU A 80 -1.92 -10.39 -10.78
CA GLU A 80 -1.19 -10.21 -12.03
C GLU A 80 0.29 -9.95 -11.72
N GLY A 81 1.18 -10.36 -12.62
CA GLY A 81 2.62 -10.20 -12.48
C GLY A 81 3.30 -11.26 -11.61
N THR A 82 4.44 -10.91 -11.05
CA THR A 82 5.23 -11.77 -10.15
C THR A 82 5.67 -10.96 -8.95
N ALA A 83 5.47 -11.50 -7.75
CA ALA A 83 5.99 -10.93 -6.52
C ALA A 83 7.07 -11.87 -5.97
N LEU A 84 8.19 -11.31 -5.54
CA LEU A 84 9.20 -12.05 -4.80
C LEU A 84 9.18 -11.62 -3.33
N LEU A 85 9.16 -12.57 -2.41
CA LEU A 85 9.14 -12.34 -0.97
C LEU A 85 10.49 -12.69 -0.36
N GLY A 86 11.05 -11.75 0.39
CA GLY A 86 12.27 -11.92 1.18
C GLY A 86 12.01 -11.78 2.67
N ARG A 87 12.84 -12.45 3.50
CA ARG A 87 12.79 -12.33 4.96
C ARG A 87 14.13 -11.82 5.48
N GLY A 88 14.10 -10.83 6.36
CA GLY A 88 15.30 -10.30 6.99
C GLY A 88 15.13 -8.88 7.49
N LYS A 89 16.11 -8.42 8.28
CA LYS A 89 16.15 -7.02 8.77
C LYS A 89 16.73 -6.04 7.74
N ARG A 90 17.41 -6.55 6.71
CA ARG A 90 18.05 -5.78 5.65
C ARG A 90 17.62 -6.35 4.30
N TRP A 91 17.72 -5.52 3.27
CA TRP A 91 17.50 -5.96 1.90
C TRP A 91 18.64 -6.89 1.48
N ASP A 92 18.30 -8.02 0.89
CA ASP A 92 19.21 -9.00 0.31
C ASP A 92 18.51 -9.69 -0.86
N ASP A 93 19.01 -9.46 -2.08
CA ASP A 93 18.42 -10.04 -3.29
C ASP A 93 18.46 -11.57 -3.28
N ASN A 94 19.39 -12.17 -2.53
CA ASN A 94 19.49 -13.63 -2.43
C ASN A 94 18.38 -14.27 -1.58
N GLU A 95 17.66 -13.47 -0.79
CA GLU A 95 16.54 -13.94 0.03
C GLU A 95 15.20 -13.84 -0.68
N LEU A 96 15.13 -13.20 -1.86
CA LEU A 96 13.90 -13.04 -2.65
C LEU A 96 13.47 -14.37 -3.28
N LYS A 97 12.22 -14.78 -3.04
CA LYS A 97 11.64 -16.04 -3.55
C LYS A 97 10.26 -15.81 -4.17
N PRO A 98 9.92 -16.46 -5.30
CA PRO A 98 8.57 -16.44 -5.84
C PRO A 98 7.50 -16.96 -4.88
#